data_AF-A0A1Y4D530-F1
#
_entry.id   AF-A0A1Y4D530-F1
#
_cell.length_a   1.000
_cell.length_b   1.000
_cell.length_c   1.000
_cell.angle_alpha   90.00
_cell.angle_beta   90.00
_cell.angle_gamma   90.00
#
_symmetry.space_group_name_H-M   'P 1'
#
loop_
_entity.id
_entity.type
_entity.pdbx_description
1 polymer ?
#
loop_
_entity_poly.entity_id
_entity_poly.type
_entity_poly.pdbx_seq_one_letter_code
_entity_poly.pdbx_strand_id
1 'polypeptide(L)'
;MINKRFGICLLLLVFFAFGAQAQLVTSMKINEVLVINETNFVDDYGMRHPWIELFNNSAGTVDLGGCYLTNEKDNPTKYMIPKGDVLTKIPPRQHTLFWADNQKDRGTFHLNFTLDPQKDNYIALYDADGKTLVDEIVIPAGQQPDVSYGLDMDGTGQWTTLTKVTPSTNNVTLDTNEKIENFQENDSWGVGMTITAMAVVFIGLIVLYLVFKQIGKAAIRASQRNAKKAAAATGQTISANAGQESGEIFAAISMALYEISDDNHDIENTVLTIRKVKRSYSPWSSKIYGLRQTPVRK
;
A
#
# COMPACT_ATOMS: atom_id res chain seq x y z
N MET A 1 -7.63 40.90 29.19
CA MET A 1 -6.80 41.15 28.00
C MET A 1 -5.45 40.47 28.20
N ILE A 2 -5.31 39.22 27.75
CA ILE A 2 -4.01 38.53 27.79
C ILE A 2 -3.07 39.30 26.87
N ASN A 3 -2.01 39.87 27.45
CA ASN A 3 -1.02 40.63 26.71
C ASN A 3 -0.49 39.75 25.59
N LYS A 4 -0.65 40.19 24.33
CA LYS A 4 -0.21 39.45 23.13
C LYS A 4 1.27 38.99 23.22
N ARG A 5 2.08 39.69 24.02
CA ARG A 5 3.48 39.37 24.34
C ARG A 5 3.64 38.10 25.19
N PHE A 6 2.72 37.84 26.12
CA PHE A 6 2.74 36.64 26.97
C PHE A 6 2.36 35.39 26.17
N GLY A 7 1.41 35.53 25.23
CA GLY A 7 1.06 34.45 24.29
C GLY A 7 2.22 34.07 23.36
N ILE A 8 2.99 35.05 22.87
CA ILE A 8 4.18 34.80 22.02
C ILE A 8 5.29 34.09 22.81
N CYS A 9 5.54 34.47 24.06
CA CYS A 9 6.51 33.79 24.92
C CYS A 9 6.10 32.34 25.23
N LEU A 10 4.81 32.08 25.46
CA LEU A 10 4.30 30.73 25.71
C LEU A 10 4.40 29.85 24.44
N LEU A 11 4.15 30.44 23.26
CA LEU A 11 4.24 29.77 21.96
C LEU A 11 5.71 29.45 21.60
N LEU A 12 6.65 30.35 21.91
CA LEU A 12 8.09 30.11 21.79
C LEU A 12 8.58 29.03 22.76
N LEU A 13 8.04 28.96 23.98
CA LEU A 13 8.33 27.90 24.95
C LEU A 13 7.82 26.52 24.50
N VAL A 14 6.66 26.47 23.84
CA VAL A 14 6.12 25.22 23.24
C VAL A 14 6.95 24.78 22.01
N PHE A 15 7.48 25.72 21.22
CA PHE A 15 8.43 25.40 20.15
C PHE A 15 9.80 24.94 20.67
N PHE A 16 10.24 25.42 21.84
CA PHE A 16 11.46 24.93 22.50
C PHE A 16 11.26 23.58 23.23
N ALA A 17 10.01 23.24 23.58
CA ALA A 17 9.64 21.98 24.24
C ALA A 17 9.50 20.79 23.27
N PHE A 18 9.32 21.05 21.97
CA PHE A 18 9.65 20.07 20.93
C PHE A 18 11.17 20.03 20.80
N GLY A 19 11.79 19.29 21.72
CA GLY A 19 13.23 19.23 21.89
C GLY A 19 13.95 19.00 20.57
N ALA A 20 15.06 19.70 20.40
CA ALA A 20 16.09 19.29 19.48
C ALA A 20 16.45 17.83 19.83
N GLN A 21 15.90 16.87 19.08
CA GLN A 21 16.35 15.49 19.12
C GLN A 21 17.78 15.52 18.58
N ALA A 22 18.75 15.47 19.48
CA ALA A 22 20.15 15.36 19.10
C ALA A 22 20.29 14.09 18.25
N GLN A 23 20.66 14.28 16.99
CA GLN A 23 21.10 13.22 16.08
C GLN A 23 22.40 12.66 16.65
N LEU A 24 22.33 11.52 17.35
CA LEU A 24 23.50 10.90 17.95
C LEU A 24 23.86 9.64 17.17
N VAL A 25 25.13 9.55 16.76
CA VAL A 25 25.71 8.35 16.16
C VAL A 25 25.56 7.15 17.10
N THR A 26 25.50 7.39 18.41
CA THR A 26 25.27 6.36 19.45
C THR A 26 23.96 5.57 19.28
N SER A 27 23.03 6.03 18.43
CA SER A 27 21.81 5.28 18.09
C SER A 27 21.99 4.28 16.94
N MET A 28 23.13 4.30 16.26
CA MET A 28 23.45 3.29 15.25
C MET A 28 23.80 1.98 15.93
N LYS A 29 23.32 0.88 15.35
CA LYS A 29 23.53 -0.47 15.85
C LYS A 29 24.01 -1.38 14.74
N ILE A 30 24.89 -2.31 15.07
CA ILE A 30 25.21 -3.43 14.18
C ILE A 30 23.99 -4.36 14.22
N ASN A 31 23.44 -4.66 13.05
CA ASN A 31 22.14 -5.33 12.94
C ASN A 31 22.25 -6.79 12.49
N GLU A 32 23.06 -7.02 11.45
CA GLU A 32 23.22 -8.31 10.82
C GLU A 32 24.62 -8.39 10.20
N VAL A 33 25.25 -9.56 10.25
CA VAL A 33 26.57 -9.80 9.68
C VAL A 33 26.56 -11.15 8.97
N LEU A 34 27.00 -11.15 7.70
CA LEU A 34 27.21 -12.37 6.94
C LEU A 34 28.71 -12.56 6.69
N VAL A 35 29.28 -13.65 7.22
CA VAL A 35 30.71 -13.94 7.12
C VAL A 35 31.04 -14.72 5.84
N ILE A 36 30.16 -15.64 5.42
CA ILE A 36 30.35 -16.48 4.23
C ILE A 36 29.16 -16.27 3.31
N ASN A 37 29.41 -15.66 2.14
CA ASN A 37 28.40 -15.34 1.14
C ASN A 37 28.71 -16.09 -0.16
N GLU A 38 27.96 -17.16 -0.45
CA GLU A 38 28.17 -18.01 -1.62
C GLU A 38 27.05 -17.83 -2.66
N THR A 39 25.80 -17.66 -2.21
CA THR A 39 24.63 -17.58 -3.09
C THR A 39 23.70 -16.39 -2.82
N ASN A 40 23.97 -15.61 -1.76
CA ASN A 40 23.06 -14.56 -1.28
C ASN A 40 23.16 -13.18 -1.99
N PHE A 41 23.48 -12.10 -1.29
CA PHE A 41 23.51 -10.74 -1.83
C PHE A 41 24.80 -10.48 -2.61
N VAL A 42 24.73 -9.61 -3.61
CA VAL A 42 25.85 -9.31 -4.53
C VAL A 42 26.14 -7.81 -4.46
N ASP A 43 27.40 -7.42 -4.48
CA ASP A 43 27.82 -6.03 -4.51
C ASP A 43 27.62 -5.38 -5.89
N ASP A 44 27.89 -4.07 -5.97
CA ASP A 44 27.77 -3.29 -7.21
C ASP A 44 28.75 -3.73 -8.31
N TYR A 45 29.70 -4.59 -7.99
CA TYR A 45 30.71 -5.17 -8.89
C TYR A 45 30.37 -6.60 -9.32
N GLY A 46 29.20 -7.13 -8.94
CA GLY A 46 28.78 -8.48 -9.29
C GLY A 46 29.47 -9.57 -8.45
N MET A 47 30.10 -9.20 -7.33
CA MET A 47 30.85 -10.09 -6.45
C MET A 47 30.09 -10.39 -5.17
N ARG A 48 30.39 -11.55 -4.59
CA ARG A 48 29.83 -11.97 -3.29
C ARG A 48 30.91 -11.81 -2.24
N HIS A 49 30.67 -10.87 -1.34
CA HIS A 49 31.58 -10.58 -0.25
C HIS A 49 30.86 -10.71 1.10
N PRO A 50 31.62 -10.97 2.17
CA PRO A 50 31.10 -10.80 3.52
C PRO A 50 30.63 -9.36 3.71
N TRP A 51 29.66 -9.15 4.57
CA TRP A 51 29.14 -7.82 4.82
C TRP A 51 28.63 -7.63 6.24
N ILE A 52 28.56 -6.37 6.62
CA ILE A 52 28.14 -5.88 7.92
C ILE A 52 27.02 -4.87 7.68
N GLU A 53 25.87 -5.12 8.27
CA GLU A 53 24.74 -4.21 8.22
C GLU A 53 24.64 -3.39 9.50
N LEU A 54 24.44 -2.08 9.33
CA LEU A 54 24.13 -1.15 10.39
C LEU A 54 22.68 -0.68 10.27
N PHE A 55 22.01 -0.55 11.40
CA PHE A 55 20.65 -0.04 11.50
C PHE A 55 20.61 1.25 12.31
N ASN A 56 19.88 2.24 11.79
CA ASN A 56 19.60 3.47 12.52
C ASN A 56 18.38 3.28 13.44
N ASN A 57 18.64 3.04 14.72
CA ASN A 57 17.58 2.84 15.74
C ASN A 57 16.96 4.17 16.23
N SER A 58 17.38 5.32 15.71
CA SER A 58 16.84 6.62 16.12
C SER A 58 15.58 7.02 15.35
N ALA A 59 14.93 8.11 15.80
CA ALA A 59 13.83 8.76 15.10
C ALA A 59 14.29 9.86 14.12
N GLY A 60 15.61 10.08 14.02
CA GLY A 60 16.23 11.08 13.13
C GLY A 60 17.12 10.42 12.07
N THR A 61 17.52 11.18 11.06
CA THR A 61 18.61 10.75 10.18
C THR A 61 19.91 10.75 10.98
N VAL A 62 20.79 9.77 10.79
CA VAL A 62 22.14 9.74 11.38
C VAL A 62 23.17 9.80 10.26
N ASP A 63 24.25 10.57 10.43
CA ASP A 63 25.32 10.68 9.44
C ASP A 63 26.53 9.89 9.95
N LEU A 64 26.90 8.84 9.22
CA LEU A 64 28.04 7.99 9.52
C LEU A 64 29.37 8.56 9.00
N GLY A 65 29.33 9.64 8.22
CA GLY A 65 30.53 10.22 7.61
C GLY A 65 31.59 10.60 8.65
N GLY A 66 32.76 9.99 8.56
CA GLY A 66 33.88 10.18 9.48
C GLY A 66 33.90 9.27 10.70
N CYS A 67 32.86 8.46 10.93
CA CYS A 67 32.89 7.39 11.93
C CYS A 67 33.88 6.28 11.51
N TYR A 68 34.20 5.38 12.43
CA TYR A 68 35.15 4.31 12.17
C TYR A 68 34.54 2.93 12.36
N LEU A 69 34.78 2.04 11.40
CA LEU A 69 34.51 0.60 11.53
C LEU A 69 35.83 -0.14 11.72
N THR A 70 35.83 -1.14 12.60
CA THR A 70 37.01 -1.97 12.84
C THR A 70 36.62 -3.41 13.12
N ASN A 71 37.53 -4.31 12.78
CA ASN A 71 37.51 -5.69 13.26
C ASN A 71 38.70 -6.03 14.19
N GLU A 72 39.36 -5.01 14.74
CA GLU A 72 40.54 -5.11 15.60
C GLU A 72 40.35 -4.23 16.85
N LYS A 73 40.37 -4.86 18.03
CA LYS A 73 40.10 -4.17 19.30
C LYS A 73 41.20 -3.18 19.68
N ASP A 74 42.42 -3.42 19.21
CA ASP A 74 43.60 -2.58 19.39
C ASP A 74 43.73 -1.48 18.32
N ASN A 75 42.86 -1.47 17.31
CA ASN A 75 42.84 -0.46 16.25
C ASN A 75 41.42 0.10 16.00
N PRO A 76 40.92 0.98 16.88
CA PRO A 76 39.58 1.59 16.75
C PRO A 76 39.37 2.37 15.45
N THR A 77 40.44 2.90 14.84
CA THR A 77 40.39 3.78 13.67
C THR A 77 40.74 3.07 12.36
N LYS A 78 40.52 1.75 12.28
CA LYS A 78 40.97 0.91 11.15
C LYS A 78 40.38 1.35 9.81
N TYR A 79 39.06 1.48 9.69
CA TYR A 79 38.39 2.01 8.51
C TYR A 79 37.64 3.30 8.86
N MET A 80 38.05 4.43 8.29
CA MET A 80 37.27 5.67 8.39
C MET A 80 36.23 5.69 7.27
N ILE A 81 34.96 5.86 7.61
CA ILE A 81 33.88 6.05 6.63
C ILE A 81 34.10 7.41 5.95
N PRO A 82 34.26 7.47 4.61
CA PRO A 82 34.45 8.73 3.90
C PRO A 82 33.37 9.78 4.22
N LYS A 83 33.77 11.05 4.29
CA LYS A 83 32.86 12.18 4.52
C LYS A 83 32.32 12.72 3.19
N GLY A 84 31.10 13.27 3.23
CA GLY A 84 30.52 14.02 2.11
C GLY A 84 29.72 13.19 1.11
N ASP A 85 29.66 11.87 1.29
CA ASP A 85 28.72 11.02 0.58
C ASP A 85 27.31 11.23 1.15
N VAL A 86 26.31 11.35 0.29
CA VAL A 86 24.91 11.51 0.72
C VAL A 86 24.37 10.22 1.32
N LEU A 87 24.89 9.08 0.86
CA LEU A 87 24.44 7.76 1.30
C LEU A 87 24.89 7.42 2.73
N THR A 88 25.85 8.15 3.32
CA THR A 88 26.21 7.98 4.75
C THR A 88 25.16 8.56 5.68
N LYS A 89 24.17 9.29 5.17
CA LYS A 89 23.05 9.87 5.92
C LYS A 89 21.89 8.89 5.97
N ILE A 90 21.91 8.01 6.97
CA ILE A 90 20.94 6.93 7.14
C ILE A 90 19.64 7.49 7.70
N PRO A 91 18.51 7.44 6.98
CA PRO A 91 17.23 7.92 7.50
C PRO A 91 16.77 7.15 8.75
N PRO A 92 15.77 7.65 9.49
CA PRO A 92 15.25 6.95 10.67
C PRO A 92 14.79 5.53 10.32
N ARG A 93 15.14 4.54 11.14
CA ARG A 93 14.70 3.15 10.97
C ARG A 93 15.09 2.56 9.61
N GLN A 94 16.24 2.94 9.09
CA GLN A 94 16.80 2.40 7.85
C GLN A 94 18.14 1.71 8.10
N HIS A 95 18.51 0.89 7.13
CA HIS A 95 19.69 0.04 7.15
C HIS A 95 20.74 0.57 6.17
N THR A 96 21.99 0.18 6.38
CA THR A 96 23.08 0.39 5.43
C THR A 96 24.07 -0.75 5.54
N LEU A 97 24.64 -1.13 4.40
CA LEU A 97 25.47 -2.32 4.28
C LEU A 97 26.90 -1.94 3.91
N PHE A 98 27.87 -2.53 4.60
CA PHE A 98 29.29 -2.38 4.36
C PHE A 98 29.90 -3.72 3.94
N TRP A 99 30.55 -3.76 2.79
CA TRP A 99 31.23 -4.93 2.25
C TRP A 99 32.61 -5.09 2.88
N ALA A 100 32.83 -6.20 3.59
CA ALA A 100 34.11 -6.56 4.19
C ALA A 100 34.99 -7.30 3.17
N ASP A 101 35.42 -6.57 2.14
CA ASP A 101 36.11 -7.14 0.97
C ASP A 101 37.59 -6.71 0.83
N ASN A 102 38.08 -5.87 1.74
CA ASN A 102 39.42 -5.27 1.69
C ASN A 102 39.68 -4.43 0.41
N GLN A 103 38.66 -3.79 -0.15
CA GLN A 103 38.76 -2.98 -1.37
C GLN A 103 38.16 -1.59 -1.21
N LYS A 104 38.68 -0.82 -0.23
CA LYS A 104 38.25 0.56 0.06
C LYS A 104 38.18 1.53 -1.14
N ASP A 105 38.92 1.26 -2.21
CA ASP A 105 38.95 2.11 -3.40
C ASP A 105 37.73 1.89 -4.32
N ARG A 106 36.85 0.92 -4.00
CA ARG A 106 35.58 0.66 -4.68
C ARG A 106 34.43 1.57 -4.21
N GLY A 107 34.61 2.30 -3.11
CA GLY A 107 33.63 3.28 -2.64
C GLY A 107 33.46 3.30 -1.12
N THR A 108 32.58 4.21 -0.67
CA THR A 108 32.29 4.50 0.75
C THR A 108 31.86 3.28 1.58
N PHE A 109 31.26 2.28 0.92
CA PHE A 109 30.71 1.09 1.59
C PHE A 109 31.59 -0.15 1.42
N HIS A 110 32.79 -0.03 0.85
CA HIS A 110 33.77 -1.11 0.78
C HIS A 110 34.85 -0.90 1.85
N LEU A 111 35.03 -1.88 2.71
CA LEU A 111 35.92 -1.81 3.87
C LEU A 111 37.37 -2.14 3.48
N ASN A 112 38.32 -1.79 4.35
CA ASN A 112 39.74 -2.14 4.19
C ASN A 112 40.14 -3.39 4.99
N PHE A 113 39.18 -4.26 5.27
CA PHE A 113 39.39 -5.55 5.92
C PHE A 113 38.35 -6.57 5.46
N THR A 114 38.62 -7.83 5.77
CA THR A 114 37.73 -8.97 5.55
C THR A 114 37.36 -9.65 6.87
N LEU A 115 36.38 -10.54 6.83
CA LEU A 115 35.98 -11.41 7.94
C LEU A 115 36.54 -12.82 7.70
N ASP A 116 36.89 -13.52 8.78
CA ASP A 116 37.51 -14.84 8.72
C ASP A 116 36.55 -15.90 9.28
N PRO A 117 36.10 -16.87 8.47
CA PRO A 117 35.13 -17.87 8.91
C PRO A 117 35.66 -18.84 9.97
N GLN A 118 36.98 -18.93 10.14
CA GLN A 118 37.62 -19.91 11.03
C GLN A 118 37.88 -19.38 12.44
N LYS A 119 37.65 -18.09 12.70
CA LYS A 119 37.87 -17.46 14.01
C LYS A 119 36.71 -16.55 14.41
N ASP A 120 36.70 -16.17 15.68
CA ASP A 120 35.79 -15.15 16.17
C ASP A 120 36.14 -13.80 15.53
N ASN A 121 35.12 -13.10 15.02
CA ASN A 121 35.28 -11.80 14.38
C ASN A 121 34.73 -10.72 15.32
N TYR A 122 35.62 -9.97 15.97
CA TYR A 122 35.25 -8.72 16.62
C TYR A 122 34.86 -7.69 15.57
N ILE A 123 33.79 -6.94 15.78
CA ILE A 123 33.37 -5.83 14.94
C ILE A 123 32.92 -4.70 15.86
N ALA A 124 33.38 -3.49 15.60
CA ALA A 124 32.95 -2.32 16.35
C ALA A 124 32.80 -1.09 15.46
N LEU A 125 31.84 -0.25 15.85
CA LEU A 125 31.59 1.08 15.33
C LEU A 125 32.05 2.10 16.38
N TYR A 126 32.87 3.05 15.98
CA TYR A 126 33.31 4.18 16.78
C TYR A 126 32.83 5.49 16.15
N ASP A 127 32.54 6.48 16.98
CA ASP A 127 32.15 7.82 16.55
C ASP A 127 33.32 8.53 15.82
N ALA A 128 33.05 9.69 15.23
CA ALA A 128 34.02 10.47 14.46
C ALA A 128 35.22 11.01 15.27
N ASP A 129 35.18 10.88 16.60
CA ASP A 129 36.33 11.18 17.48
C ASP A 129 37.37 10.04 17.53
N GLY A 130 37.04 8.87 16.97
CA GLY A 130 37.88 7.67 16.95
C GLY A 130 38.08 7.01 18.31
N LYS A 131 37.27 7.36 19.32
CA LYS A 131 37.43 6.90 20.72
C LYS A 131 36.12 6.45 21.34
N THR A 132 35.02 7.14 21.05
CA THR A 132 33.71 6.83 21.61
C THR A 132 33.16 5.59 20.92
N LEU A 133 33.07 4.49 21.66
CA LEU A 133 32.44 3.26 21.19
C LEU A 133 30.93 3.47 21.03
N VAL A 134 30.42 3.21 19.83
CA VAL A 134 28.99 3.31 19.49
C VAL A 134 28.31 1.96 19.69
N ASP A 135 28.89 0.91 19.11
CA ASP A 135 28.39 -0.46 19.22
C ASP A 135 29.50 -1.47 18.92
N GLU A 136 29.43 -2.66 19.51
CA GLU A 136 30.34 -3.76 19.23
C GLU A 136 29.65 -5.12 19.30
N ILE A 137 30.20 -6.08 18.56
CA ILE A 137 29.80 -7.48 18.59
C ILE A 137 31.02 -8.39 18.34
N VAL A 138 30.94 -9.63 18.82
CA VAL A 138 31.85 -10.71 18.43
C VAL A 138 31.01 -11.77 17.74
N ILE A 139 31.28 -12.00 16.45
CA ILE A 139 30.64 -13.06 15.67
C ILE A 139 31.43 -14.35 15.91
N PRO A 140 30.80 -15.45 16.36
CA PRO A 140 31.52 -16.68 16.66
C PRO A 140 32.05 -17.35 15.39
N ALA A 141 33.18 -18.04 15.52
CA ALA A 141 33.76 -18.87 14.46
C ALA A 141 32.79 -19.95 13.95
N GLY A 142 33.02 -20.46 12.74
CA GLY A 142 32.27 -21.60 12.20
C GLY A 142 30.88 -21.25 11.67
N GLN A 143 30.68 -20.00 11.23
CA GLN A 143 29.48 -19.60 10.50
C GLN A 143 29.31 -20.49 9.26
N GLN A 144 28.06 -20.81 8.92
CA GLN A 144 27.74 -21.58 7.72
C GLN A 144 27.61 -20.64 6.51
N PRO A 145 27.86 -21.13 5.29
CA PRO A 145 27.56 -20.38 4.07
C PRO A 145 26.11 -19.89 4.03
N ASP A 146 25.93 -18.62 3.66
CA ASP A 146 24.63 -17.97 3.48
C ASP A 146 23.73 -17.98 4.73
N VAL A 147 24.34 -18.09 5.91
CA VAL A 147 23.68 -17.97 7.21
C VAL A 147 24.30 -16.78 7.95
N SER A 148 23.48 -15.78 8.26
CA SER A 148 23.94 -14.57 8.94
C SER A 148 23.78 -14.70 10.45
N TYR A 149 24.56 -13.89 11.15
CA TYR A 149 24.41 -13.66 12.58
C TYR A 149 23.83 -12.27 12.75
N GLY A 150 22.68 -12.14 13.41
CA GLY A 150 21.94 -10.88 13.47
C GLY A 150 21.03 -10.77 14.68
N LEU A 151 20.48 -9.58 14.89
CA LEU A 151 19.49 -9.33 15.94
C LEU A 151 18.14 -9.94 15.53
N ASP A 152 17.48 -10.66 16.45
CA ASP A 152 16.12 -11.18 16.25
C ASP A 152 15.02 -10.09 16.19
N MET A 153 15.39 -8.83 16.40
CA MET A 153 14.57 -7.64 16.19
C MET A 153 15.50 -6.46 15.95
N ASP A 154 15.29 -5.73 14.86
CA ASP A 154 16.22 -4.69 14.41
C ASP A 154 16.57 -3.67 15.51
N GLY A 155 17.87 -3.52 15.78
CA GLY A 155 18.43 -2.55 16.72
C GLY A 155 18.13 -2.77 18.21
N THR A 156 17.29 -3.72 18.61
CA THR A 156 16.92 -3.96 20.02
C THR A 156 16.88 -5.43 20.46
N GLY A 157 16.97 -6.36 19.51
CA GLY A 157 16.83 -7.79 19.75
C GLY A 157 17.99 -8.44 20.49
N GLN A 158 17.99 -9.78 20.50
CA GLN A 158 19.10 -10.62 20.90
C GLN A 158 19.81 -11.17 19.68
N TRP A 159 21.13 -11.34 19.79
CA TRP A 159 21.94 -11.92 18.72
C TRP A 159 21.63 -13.41 18.56
N THR A 160 21.28 -13.81 17.35
CA THR A 160 20.97 -15.18 16.97
C THR A 160 21.46 -15.48 15.56
N THR A 161 21.52 -16.76 15.22
CA THR A 161 21.69 -17.20 13.85
C THR A 161 20.39 -17.01 13.08
N LEU A 162 20.45 -16.27 11.97
CA LEU A 162 19.33 -16.05 11.07
C LEU A 162 19.48 -16.95 9.84
N THR A 163 18.50 -17.84 9.62
CA THR A 163 18.47 -18.72 8.45
C THR A 163 17.99 -17.99 7.19
N LYS A 164 17.23 -16.91 7.37
CA LYS A 164 16.85 -15.97 6.32
C LYS A 164 17.72 -14.73 6.46
N VAL A 165 18.62 -14.55 5.50
CA VAL A 165 19.48 -13.38 5.41
C VAL A 165 18.67 -12.21 4.84
N THR A 166 18.76 -11.04 5.47
CA THR A 166 17.83 -9.92 5.25
C THR A 166 18.53 -8.62 4.87
N PRO A 167 19.39 -8.61 3.83
CA PRO A 167 20.16 -7.42 3.49
C PRO A 167 19.26 -6.24 3.13
N SER A 168 19.49 -5.09 3.77
CA SER A 168 18.71 -3.85 3.61
C SER A 168 17.21 -3.99 3.92
N THR A 169 16.84 -4.96 4.76
CA THR A 169 15.46 -5.25 5.14
C THR A 169 15.39 -5.63 6.63
N ASN A 170 14.19 -5.74 7.19
CA ASN A 170 14.07 -6.11 8.60
C ASN A 170 14.39 -7.59 8.82
N ASN A 171 15.12 -7.89 9.90
CA ASN A 171 15.50 -9.27 10.26
C ASN A 171 14.29 -10.15 10.59
N VAL A 172 13.23 -9.53 11.13
CA VAL A 172 11.93 -10.19 11.27
C VAL A 172 11.06 -9.83 10.08
N THR A 173 10.94 -10.77 9.15
CA THR A 173 10.00 -10.64 8.05
C THR A 173 8.62 -11.14 8.48
N LEU A 174 7.62 -10.26 8.38
CA LEU A 174 6.21 -10.59 8.55
C LEU A 174 5.70 -11.36 7.32
N ASP A 175 6.29 -12.53 7.06
CA ASP A 175 5.91 -13.39 5.93
C ASP A 175 4.60 -14.14 6.21
N THR A 176 4.18 -14.16 7.47
CA THR A 176 2.97 -14.82 7.93
C THR A 176 1.82 -13.83 7.96
N ASN A 177 0.69 -14.23 7.39
CA ASN A 177 -0.57 -13.51 7.58
C ASN A 177 -1.42 -14.34 8.52
N GLU A 178 -1.38 -13.98 9.81
CA GLU A 178 -2.10 -14.70 10.87
C GLU A 178 -3.56 -14.96 10.51
N LYS A 179 -4.23 -14.04 9.78
CA LYS A 179 -5.62 -14.26 9.35
C LYS A 179 -5.72 -15.38 8.33
N ILE A 180 -4.84 -15.39 7.33
CA ILE A 180 -4.83 -16.42 6.27
C ILE A 180 -4.44 -17.76 6.88
N GLU A 181 -3.42 -17.81 7.74
CA GLU A 181 -3.01 -19.03 8.43
C GLU A 181 -4.11 -19.56 9.34
N ASN A 182 -4.74 -18.70 10.12
CA ASN A 182 -5.89 -19.06 10.94
C ASN A 182 -7.06 -19.60 10.09
N PHE A 183 -7.34 -19.02 8.91
CA PHE A 183 -8.29 -19.59 7.96
C PHE A 183 -7.85 -20.94 7.40
N GLN A 184 -6.57 -21.14 7.11
CA GLN A 184 -6.04 -22.43 6.64
C GLN A 184 -6.10 -23.50 7.72
N GLU A 185 -5.85 -23.15 8.98
CA GLU A 185 -5.89 -24.08 10.11
C GLU A 185 -7.33 -24.41 10.53
N ASN A 186 -8.19 -23.40 10.68
CA ASN A 186 -9.54 -23.56 11.22
C ASN A 186 -10.62 -23.81 10.16
N ASP A 187 -10.35 -23.50 8.89
CA ASP A 187 -11.26 -23.71 7.77
C ASP A 187 -10.52 -24.22 6.52
N SER A 188 -9.75 -25.29 6.68
CA SER A 188 -8.95 -25.89 5.61
C SER A 188 -9.74 -26.30 4.36
N TRP A 189 -11.03 -26.61 4.51
CA TRP A 189 -11.95 -26.94 3.40
C TRP A 189 -12.70 -25.73 2.83
N GLY A 190 -12.56 -24.53 3.43
CA GLY A 190 -13.23 -23.29 2.98
C GLY A 190 -14.74 -23.25 3.23
N VAL A 191 -15.26 -24.10 4.10
CA VAL A 191 -16.70 -24.19 4.41
C VAL A 191 -17.14 -23.00 5.25
N GLY A 192 -16.36 -22.59 6.24
CA GLY A 192 -16.64 -21.40 7.05
C GLY A 192 -16.67 -20.12 6.21
N MET A 193 -15.77 -19.98 5.25
CA MET A 193 -15.71 -18.85 4.32
C MET A 193 -16.95 -18.78 3.41
N THR A 194 -17.39 -19.93 2.88
CA THR A 194 -18.58 -19.97 2.01
C THR A 194 -19.87 -19.67 2.78
N ILE A 195 -20.02 -20.20 3.99
CA ILE A 195 -21.19 -19.95 4.85
C ILE A 195 -21.28 -18.47 5.23
N THR A 196 -20.16 -17.87 5.64
CA THR A 196 -20.13 -16.45 6.02
C THR A 196 -20.43 -15.53 4.82
N ALA A 197 -19.87 -15.83 3.64
CA ALA A 197 -20.19 -15.11 2.41
C ALA A 197 -21.68 -15.20 2.07
N MET A 198 -22.26 -16.40 2.12
CA MET A 198 -23.70 -16.59 1.88
C MET A 198 -24.54 -15.80 2.90
N ALA A 199 -24.20 -15.88 4.18
CA ALA A 199 -24.93 -15.18 5.24
C ALA A 199 -24.96 -13.67 5.02
N VAL A 200 -23.81 -13.05 4.66
CA VAL A 200 -23.74 -11.61 4.37
C VAL A 200 -24.64 -11.24 3.20
N VAL A 201 -24.64 -12.02 2.13
CA VAL A 201 -25.49 -11.78 0.95
C VAL A 201 -26.98 -11.88 1.31
N PHE A 202 -27.38 -12.94 2.01
CA PHE A 202 -28.78 -13.11 2.42
C PHE A 202 -29.23 -12.01 3.39
N ILE A 203 -28.40 -11.63 4.36
CA ILE A 203 -28.68 -10.52 5.27
C ILE A 203 -28.86 -9.22 4.47
N GLY A 204 -27.97 -8.94 3.51
CA GLY A 204 -28.07 -7.77 2.64
C GLY A 204 -29.38 -7.74 1.85
N LEU A 205 -29.78 -8.87 1.26
CA LEU A 205 -31.04 -8.99 0.51
C LEU A 205 -32.27 -8.83 1.42
N ILE A 206 -32.25 -9.41 2.62
CA ILE A 206 -33.33 -9.26 3.60
C ILE A 206 -33.47 -7.79 4.02
N VAL A 207 -32.36 -7.11 4.30
CA VAL A 207 -32.37 -5.68 4.65
C VAL A 207 -32.94 -4.86 3.49
N LEU A 208 -32.48 -5.11 2.27
CA LEU A 208 -32.97 -4.41 1.08
C LEU A 208 -34.48 -4.62 0.86
N TYR A 209 -34.96 -5.86 1.03
CA TYR A 209 -36.38 -6.18 0.98
C TYR A 209 -37.18 -5.40 2.03
N LEU A 210 -36.70 -5.35 3.28
CA LEU A 210 -37.38 -4.61 4.35
C LEU A 210 -37.45 -3.12 4.05
N VAL A 211 -36.38 -2.53 3.50
CA VAL A 211 -36.34 -1.12 3.10
C VAL A 211 -37.37 -0.85 2.00
N PHE A 212 -37.37 -1.60 0.91
CA PHE A 212 -38.35 -1.40 -0.17
C PHE A 212 -39.78 -1.62 0.29
N LYS A 213 -40.02 -2.62 1.15
CA LYS A 213 -41.35 -2.89 1.73
C LYS A 213 -41.83 -1.73 2.60
N GLN A 214 -40.96 -1.11 3.39
CA GLN A 214 -41.31 0.04 4.23
C GLN A 214 -41.57 1.29 3.39
N ILE A 215 -40.72 1.58 2.40
CA ILE A 215 -40.90 2.71 1.47
C ILE A 215 -42.20 2.55 0.70
N GLY A 216 -42.49 1.36 0.16
CA GLY A 216 -43.74 1.08 -0.54
C GLY A 216 -44.98 1.31 0.34
N LYS A 217 -44.97 0.81 1.59
CA LYS A 217 -46.07 1.06 2.55
C LYS A 217 -46.21 2.55 2.89
N ALA A 218 -45.10 3.28 3.05
CA ALA A 218 -45.11 4.71 3.33
C ALA A 218 -45.68 5.52 2.16
N ALA A 219 -45.29 5.19 0.93
CA ALA A 219 -45.77 5.82 -0.30
C ALA A 219 -47.29 5.62 -0.47
N ILE A 220 -47.80 4.41 -0.27
CA ILE A 220 -49.25 4.13 -0.33
C ILE A 220 -50.00 4.93 0.73
N ARG A 221 -49.51 4.96 1.98
CA ARG A 221 -50.12 5.77 3.06
C ARG A 221 -50.13 7.27 2.76
N ALA A 222 -49.05 7.80 2.17
CA ALA A 222 -48.96 9.20 1.77
C ALA A 222 -49.94 9.53 0.64
N SER A 223 -50.03 8.65 -0.37
CA SER A 223 -50.99 8.78 -1.48
C SER A 223 -52.43 8.78 -0.97
N GLN A 224 -52.81 7.82 -0.11
CA GLN A 224 -54.14 7.78 0.51
C GLN A 224 -54.44 9.03 1.33
N ARG A 225 -53.46 9.57 2.06
CA ARG A 225 -53.63 10.83 2.82
C ARG A 225 -53.87 12.03 1.91
N ASN A 226 -53.17 12.11 0.79
CA ASN A 226 -53.34 13.18 -0.20
C ASN A 226 -54.68 13.07 -0.92
N ALA A 227 -55.09 11.85 -1.32
CA ALA A 227 -56.39 11.59 -1.93
C ALA A 227 -57.54 11.99 -0.98
N LYS A 228 -57.48 11.59 0.30
CA LYS A 228 -58.48 11.99 1.32
C LYS A 228 -58.56 13.51 1.51
N LYS A 229 -57.41 14.21 1.50
CA LYS A 229 -57.38 15.68 1.58
C LYS A 229 -58.01 16.34 0.34
N ALA A 230 -57.73 15.81 -0.85
CA ALA A 230 -58.31 16.32 -2.10
C ALA A 230 -59.84 16.14 -2.12
N ALA A 231 -60.33 14.96 -1.75
CA ALA A 231 -61.78 14.71 -1.70
C ALA A 231 -62.53 15.52 -0.65
N ALA A 232 -61.91 15.79 0.50
CA ALA A 232 -62.49 16.69 1.49
C ALA A 232 -62.64 18.13 0.96
N ALA A 233 -61.84 18.55 -0.02
CA ALA A 233 -61.93 19.87 -0.65
C ALA A 233 -63.00 19.95 -1.76
N THR A 234 -63.33 18.83 -2.43
CA THR A 234 -64.26 18.78 -3.57
C THR A 234 -65.66 18.22 -3.24
N GLY A 235 -65.88 17.71 -2.02
CA GLY A 235 -67.18 17.17 -1.60
C GLY A 235 -67.53 15.79 -2.18
N GLN A 236 -66.56 15.07 -2.75
CA GLN A 236 -66.75 13.75 -3.37
C GLN A 236 -66.31 12.62 -2.42
N THR A 237 -67.12 11.57 -2.29
CA THR A 237 -66.77 10.38 -1.50
C THR A 237 -65.77 9.49 -2.26
N ILE A 238 -64.56 9.32 -1.73
CA ILE A 238 -63.56 8.38 -2.30
C ILE A 238 -63.84 6.97 -1.78
N SER A 239 -63.79 5.99 -2.70
CA SER A 239 -63.82 4.55 -2.41
C SER A 239 -62.80 4.16 -1.34
N ALA A 240 -63.20 3.33 -0.38
CA ALA A 240 -62.36 2.89 0.73
C ALA A 240 -61.03 2.23 0.29
N ASN A 241 -60.95 1.75 -0.96
CA ASN A 241 -59.81 1.03 -1.52
C ASN A 241 -58.95 1.86 -2.51
N ALA A 242 -59.17 3.18 -2.62
CA ALA A 242 -58.40 4.00 -3.55
C ALA A 242 -56.88 3.87 -3.31
N GLY A 243 -56.16 3.34 -4.32
CA GLY A 243 -54.72 3.07 -4.27
C GLY A 243 -54.32 1.67 -3.80
N GLN A 244 -55.29 0.77 -3.58
CA GLN A 244 -55.09 -0.68 -3.36
C GLN A 244 -55.82 -1.49 -4.44
N GLU A 245 -55.67 -1.07 -5.69
CA GLU A 245 -56.20 -1.83 -6.83
C GLU A 245 -55.41 -3.13 -7.01
N SER A 246 -56.09 -4.21 -7.40
CA SER A 246 -55.45 -5.49 -7.63
C SER A 246 -54.51 -5.43 -8.85
N GLY A 247 -53.49 -6.30 -8.88
CA GLY A 247 -52.57 -6.40 -10.03
C GLY A 247 -53.29 -6.67 -11.35
N GLU A 248 -54.46 -7.32 -11.30
CA GLU A 248 -55.33 -7.60 -12.45
C GLU A 248 -55.91 -6.32 -13.06
N ILE A 249 -56.29 -5.34 -12.23
CA ILE A 249 -56.79 -4.05 -12.70
C ILE A 249 -55.66 -3.28 -13.40
N PHE A 250 -54.46 -3.30 -12.84
CA PHE A 250 -53.30 -2.70 -13.50
C PHE A 250 -52.96 -3.40 -14.82
N ALA A 251 -53.05 -4.73 -14.88
CA ALA A 251 -52.84 -5.48 -16.11
C ALA A 251 -53.89 -5.14 -17.18
N ALA A 252 -55.17 -5.06 -16.80
CA ALA A 252 -56.25 -4.67 -17.71
C ALA A 252 -56.09 -3.24 -18.24
N ILE A 253 -55.73 -2.27 -17.37
CA ILE A 253 -55.46 -0.88 -17.77
C ILE A 253 -54.27 -0.83 -18.73
N SER A 254 -53.20 -1.58 -18.44
CA SER A 254 -52.01 -1.65 -19.28
C SER A 254 -52.32 -2.23 -20.66
N MET A 255 -53.14 -3.28 -20.72
CA MET A 255 -53.59 -3.88 -21.98
C MET A 255 -54.48 -2.94 -22.80
N ALA A 256 -55.40 -2.22 -22.16
CA ALA A 256 -56.24 -1.24 -22.84
C ALA A 256 -55.42 -0.06 -23.41
N LEU A 257 -54.41 0.42 -22.67
CA LEU A 257 -53.49 1.45 -23.17
C LEU A 257 -52.62 0.93 -24.32
N TYR A 258 -52.21 -0.34 -24.26
CA TYR A 258 -51.45 -0.98 -25.33
C TYR A 258 -52.29 -1.09 -26.61
N GLU A 259 -53.54 -1.55 -26.52
CA GLU A 259 -54.45 -1.61 -27.69
C GLU A 259 -54.72 -0.23 -28.28
N ILE A 260 -54.94 0.80 -27.45
CA ILE A 260 -55.08 2.19 -27.93
C ILE A 260 -53.81 2.68 -28.65
N SER A 261 -52.63 2.27 -28.18
CA SER A 261 -51.38 2.64 -28.85
C SER A 261 -51.15 1.91 -30.17
N ASP A 262 -51.67 0.69 -30.30
CA ASP A 262 -51.58 -0.14 -31.50
C ASP A 262 -52.57 0.33 -32.59
N ASP A 263 -53.78 0.75 -32.20
CA ASP A 263 -54.81 1.35 -33.08
C ASP A 263 -54.39 2.72 -33.67
N ASN A 264 -53.33 3.34 -33.13
CA ASN A 264 -52.77 4.59 -33.63
C ASN A 264 -51.73 4.39 -34.76
N HIS A 265 -51.45 3.15 -35.17
CA HIS A 265 -50.70 2.89 -36.39
C HIS A 265 -51.62 3.04 -37.60
N ASP A 266 -51.49 4.18 -38.30
CA ASP A 266 -52.17 4.48 -39.56
C ASP A 266 -52.14 3.27 -40.50
N ILE A 267 -53.32 2.80 -40.92
CA ILE A 267 -53.44 1.93 -42.09
C ILE A 267 -52.88 2.72 -43.28
N GLU A 268 -51.64 2.43 -43.67
CA GLU A 268 -50.97 3.13 -44.76
C GLU A 268 -51.79 3.00 -46.06
N ASN A 269 -52.32 4.12 -46.53
CA ASN A 269 -53.03 4.24 -47.80
C ASN A 269 -52.09 3.78 -48.92
N THR A 270 -52.55 2.94 -49.85
CA THR A 270 -51.79 2.29 -50.93
C THR A 270 -51.33 3.25 -52.04
N VAL A 271 -50.82 4.42 -51.68
CA VAL A 271 -50.23 5.41 -52.59
C VAL A 271 -48.73 5.53 -52.27
N LEU A 272 -47.92 4.80 -53.05
CA LEU A 272 -46.46 4.90 -53.04
C LEU A 272 -46.00 6.27 -53.56
N THR A 273 -45.87 7.25 -52.67
CA THR A 273 -45.20 8.53 -52.98
C THR A 273 -43.69 8.39 -52.80
N ILE A 274 -43.02 7.80 -53.79
CA ILE A 274 -41.55 7.74 -53.81
C ILE A 274 -41.00 9.14 -54.07
N ARG A 275 -40.62 9.86 -53.00
CA ARG A 275 -39.76 11.03 -53.12
C ARG A 275 -38.37 10.56 -53.54
N LYS A 276 -37.95 10.87 -54.77
CA LYS A 276 -36.57 10.65 -55.23
C LYS A 276 -35.63 11.52 -54.38
N VAL A 277 -35.06 10.93 -53.33
CA VAL A 277 -33.97 11.56 -52.57
C VAL A 277 -32.76 11.58 -53.49
N LYS A 278 -32.45 12.74 -54.09
CA LYS A 278 -31.11 12.97 -54.65
C LYS A 278 -30.14 12.83 -53.49
N ARG A 279 -29.36 11.75 -53.46
CA ARG A 279 -28.25 11.61 -52.50
C ARG A 279 -27.31 12.78 -52.77
N SER A 280 -27.32 13.77 -51.87
CA SER A 280 -26.33 14.83 -51.90
C SER A 280 -24.98 14.16 -51.62
N TYR A 281 -24.08 14.18 -52.60
CA TYR A 281 -22.75 13.60 -52.46
C TYR A 281 -22.06 14.26 -51.26
N SER A 282 -21.86 13.51 -50.18
CA SER A 282 -21.08 13.95 -49.03
C SER A 282 -19.64 13.45 -49.21
N PRO A 283 -18.64 14.34 -49.23
CA PRO A 283 -17.24 13.93 -49.26
C PRO A 283 -16.88 13.01 -48.08
N TRP A 284 -17.59 13.15 -46.96
CA TRP A 284 -17.35 12.42 -45.72
C TRP A 284 -17.75 10.94 -45.78
N SER A 285 -18.67 10.55 -46.66
CA SER A 285 -19.04 9.14 -46.87
C SER A 285 -18.34 8.51 -48.07
N SER A 286 -17.41 9.22 -48.72
CA SER A 286 -16.76 8.72 -49.93
C SER A 286 -15.57 7.82 -49.57
N LYS A 287 -15.66 6.53 -49.94
CA LYS A 287 -14.63 5.52 -49.65
C LYS A 287 -13.27 5.82 -50.29
N ILE A 288 -13.22 6.71 -51.29
CA ILE A 288 -11.98 7.12 -51.96
C ILE A 288 -10.99 7.84 -51.04
N TYR A 289 -11.46 8.53 -49.99
CA TYR A 289 -10.59 9.17 -49.00
C TYR A 289 -10.20 8.25 -47.82
N GLY A 290 -10.84 7.07 -47.70
CA GLY A 290 -10.58 6.10 -46.63
C GLY A 290 -9.57 5.01 -46.99
N LEU A 291 -9.12 4.95 -48.24
CA LEU A 291 -8.13 3.96 -48.70
C LEU A 291 -6.71 4.50 -48.52
N ARG A 292 -5.87 3.72 -47.85
CA ARG A 292 -4.46 4.05 -47.64
C ARG A 292 -3.73 4.07 -49.00
N GLN A 293 -3.21 5.22 -49.41
CA GLN A 293 -2.44 5.32 -50.64
C GLN A 293 -1.13 4.53 -50.51
N THR A 294 -0.81 3.72 -51.52
CA THR A 294 0.46 3.02 -51.58
C THR A 294 1.58 4.02 -51.93
N PRO A 295 2.77 3.90 -51.30
CA PRO A 295 3.84 4.86 -51.51
C PRO A 295 4.35 4.79 -52.95
N VAL A 296 4.48 5.95 -53.59
CA VAL A 296 5.07 6.06 -54.92
C VAL A 296 6.57 5.85 -54.78
N ARG A 297 7.10 4.78 -55.37
CA ARG A 297 8.55 4.59 -55.54
C ARG A 297 9.07 5.69 -56.47
N LYS A 298 9.99 6.51 -55.98
CA LYS A 298 10.88 7.31 -56.83
C LYS A 298 11.94 6.41 -57.44
#